data_AF-A0A7S3YLQ8-F1
#
_entry.id   AF-A0A7S3YLQ8-F1
#
_cell.length_a   1.000
_cell.length_b   1.000
_cell.length_c   1.000
_cell.angle_alpha   90.00
_cell.angle_beta   90.00
_cell.angle_gamma   90.00
#
_symmetry.space_group_name_H-M   'P 1'
#
loop_
_entity.id
_entity.type
_entity.pdbx_description
1 polymer ?
#
loop_
_entity_poly.entity_id
_entity_poly.type
_entity_poly.pdbx_seq_one_letter_code
_entity_poly.pdbx_strand_id
1 'polypeptide(L)'
;MKAALFLAAAFAAAVLLTANVHTNILSSAVRRPAYTPTQFRAAAPRCARMQNLRAFSAEGKSEAYLEWERSVDWDSLPYNAKEVGLNTAVEMAARRRDTAAARVLEKVRRAQHEAEMAGRDVPWYRGGSKDRERYDGVMVMSPLEEQRMQIERTKREQDQAAAEEVWKKEDELVQYVRSQGLRIDDRDQFGLPMDVAKILEDAAAALHKALSEPTQGPKLISLKTAIDPMPWWEFDPNTIPVGIARVLKSGAGYGKVAVVPPGGVSIPDELLRYVDVNDVDGADVVYVMNPDLSNPNIIHELHSFAQRSRTGDVIVLNGYFGEPSDRDGKAVRQTCKELFTGGVQAIQFIMEPVRLTRNVGGDPYPLPEWLKATGYKATGNLAITGNSGTGKSSLNNAMRGLKPRDDGAAAVGVKETTLEPTPYDITVDGHEMKMYDLPGAGTPKFPLDTYVRNMGIKYFDLVIVASAGRFTENDLELMDELRRNGVPFFALRTKIDLELRNAESDGTSADETIQKIRTDLEHYTMLPSDKIYMVSSRRPEEFDFQRLKQDTNSALTRALDVKLAKALTRKLEIKGVWNAV
;
A
#
# COMPACT_ATOMS: atom_id res chain seq x y z
N MET A 1 -19.61 34.94 -18.97
CA MET A 1 -18.50 35.05 -19.95
C MET A 1 -17.17 35.56 -19.39
N LYS A 2 -17.12 36.51 -18.43
CA LYS A 2 -15.82 36.99 -17.88
C LYS A 2 -15.13 36.03 -16.87
N ALA A 3 -15.86 35.12 -16.23
CA ALA A 3 -15.27 34.10 -15.34
C ALA A 3 -14.56 32.95 -16.10
N ALA A 4 -15.02 32.63 -17.32
CA ALA A 4 -14.42 31.58 -18.16
C ALA A 4 -13.08 32.03 -18.77
N LEU A 5 -12.89 33.32 -19.03
CA LEU A 5 -11.61 33.85 -19.52
C LEU A 5 -10.52 33.88 -18.44
N PHE A 6 -10.86 34.03 -17.16
CA PHE A 6 -9.88 34.03 -16.07
C PHE A 6 -9.34 32.63 -15.77
N LEU A 7 -10.17 31.59 -15.90
CA LEU A 7 -9.73 30.19 -15.77
C LEU A 7 -8.86 29.72 -16.94
N ALA A 8 -9.11 30.20 -18.16
CA ALA A 8 -8.28 29.89 -19.32
C ALA A 8 -6.89 30.55 -19.25
N ALA A 9 -6.79 31.77 -18.71
CA ALA A 9 -5.52 32.49 -18.56
C ALA A 9 -4.62 31.89 -17.45
N ALA A 10 -5.20 31.39 -16.35
CA ALA A 10 -4.45 30.71 -15.30
C ALA A 10 -3.88 29.35 -15.74
N PHE A 11 -4.58 28.65 -16.64
CA PHE A 11 -4.12 27.36 -17.19
C PHE A 11 -2.97 27.53 -18.21
N ALA A 12 -2.96 28.62 -18.98
CA ALA A 12 -1.89 28.90 -19.94
C ALA A 12 -0.55 29.29 -19.27
N ALA A 13 -0.60 29.93 -18.10
CA ALA A 13 0.61 30.31 -17.35
C ALA A 13 1.32 29.11 -16.70
N ALA A 14 0.59 28.06 -16.31
CA ALA A 14 1.18 26.84 -15.74
C ALA A 14 1.88 25.97 -16.80
N VAL A 15 1.38 25.96 -18.04
CA VAL A 15 1.97 25.18 -19.16
C VAL A 15 3.31 25.77 -19.63
N LEU A 16 3.51 27.08 -19.51
CA LEU A 16 4.76 27.75 -19.88
C LEU A 16 5.89 27.56 -18.86
N LEU A 17 5.58 27.30 -17.58
CA LEU A 17 6.59 27.00 -16.56
C LEU A 17 7.10 25.55 -16.60
N THR A 18 6.30 24.60 -17.11
CA THR A 18 6.72 23.20 -17.29
C THR A 18 7.53 22.97 -18.58
N ALA A 19 7.40 23.85 -19.58
CA ALA A 19 8.13 23.72 -20.85
C ALA A 19 9.64 24.03 -20.74
N ASN A 20 10.07 24.79 -19.72
CA ASN A 20 11.48 25.18 -19.55
C ASN A 20 12.34 24.20 -18.73
N VAL A 21 11.76 23.13 -18.17
CA VAL A 21 12.53 22.11 -17.42
C VAL A 21 12.87 20.89 -18.30
N HIS A 22 12.22 20.73 -19.46
CA HIS A 22 12.38 19.53 -20.30
C HIS A 22 13.45 19.61 -21.40
N THR A 23 14.16 20.73 -21.57
CA THR A 23 15.17 20.88 -22.64
C THR A 23 16.60 20.44 -22.26
N ASN A 24 16.84 19.88 -21.07
CA ASN A 24 18.20 19.45 -20.67
C ASN A 24 18.37 17.96 -20.29
N ILE A 25 17.45 17.07 -20.67
CA ILE A 25 17.62 15.62 -20.42
C ILE A 25 17.44 14.81 -21.71
N LEU A 26 18.18 15.17 -22.77
CA LEU A 26 18.43 14.27 -23.91
C LEU A 26 19.84 14.49 -24.43
N SER A 27 20.86 14.13 -23.65
CA SER A 27 22.11 13.56 -24.18
C SER A 27 23.00 13.03 -23.05
N SER A 28 22.98 11.73 -22.80
CA SER A 28 24.19 10.96 -22.51
C SER A 28 23.82 9.49 -22.35
N ALA A 29 24.40 8.69 -23.23
CA ALA A 29 24.33 7.24 -23.17
C ALA A 29 24.93 6.75 -21.84
N VAL A 30 24.12 6.08 -21.02
CA VAL A 30 24.59 5.41 -19.81
C VAL A 30 25.38 4.16 -20.22
N ARG A 31 26.71 4.31 -20.33
CA ARG A 31 27.64 3.19 -20.25
C ARG A 31 27.63 2.64 -18.83
N ARG A 32 27.28 1.36 -18.67
CA ARG A 32 27.46 0.62 -17.41
C ARG A 32 28.96 0.45 -17.13
N PRO A 33 29.47 0.73 -15.91
CA PRO A 33 30.72 0.17 -15.45
C PRO A 33 30.45 -1.07 -14.58
N ALA A 34 31.20 -2.13 -14.89
CA ALA A 34 31.33 -3.32 -14.07
C ALA A 34 32.02 -2.98 -12.74
N TYR A 35 31.49 -3.53 -11.64
CA TYR A 35 32.11 -3.44 -10.32
C TYR A 35 33.26 -4.44 -10.20
N THR A 36 34.48 -3.96 -9.99
CA THR A 36 35.59 -4.72 -9.41
C THR A 36 35.91 -4.17 -8.01
N PRO A 37 36.20 -5.03 -7.01
CA PRO A 37 36.43 -4.59 -5.65
C PRO A 37 37.93 -4.41 -5.36
N THR A 38 38.42 -3.18 -5.27
CA THR A 38 39.69 -2.90 -4.58
C THR A 38 39.88 -1.43 -4.18
N GLN A 39 40.33 -1.26 -2.94
CA GLN A 39 41.15 -0.16 -2.41
C GLN A 39 40.49 1.22 -2.18
N PHE A 40 40.13 1.50 -0.93
CA PHE A 40 40.31 2.82 -0.34
C PHE A 40 41.00 2.72 1.02
N ARG A 41 42.26 3.16 1.04
CA ARG A 41 43.05 3.53 2.22
C ARG A 41 42.93 5.05 2.38
N ALA A 42 42.71 5.47 3.62
CA ALA A 42 43.12 6.74 4.23
C ALA A 42 42.69 8.08 3.59
N ALA A 43 41.69 8.72 4.20
CA ALA A 43 41.72 10.16 4.47
C ALA A 43 40.82 10.46 5.69
N ALA A 44 41.45 10.75 6.84
CA ALA A 44 40.77 11.22 8.04
C ALA A 44 40.61 12.75 7.99
N PRO A 45 39.47 13.30 8.44
CA PRO A 45 39.42 14.64 9.01
C PRO A 45 39.52 14.57 10.53
N ARG A 46 40.40 15.42 11.05
CA ARG A 46 40.80 15.55 12.46
C ARG A 46 39.62 15.72 13.41
N CYS A 47 39.68 14.94 14.48
CA CYS A 47 38.81 14.99 15.65
C CYS A 47 38.88 16.37 16.33
N ALA A 48 37.79 17.13 16.27
CA ALA A 48 37.47 18.22 17.20
C ALA A 48 36.19 17.87 17.97
N ARG A 49 36.15 16.70 18.59
CA ARG A 49 35.01 16.23 19.41
C ARG A 49 35.41 15.33 20.58
N MET A 50 36.67 15.40 21.02
CA MET A 50 37.22 14.65 22.16
C MET A 50 37.67 15.57 23.32
N GLN A 51 36.93 16.65 23.60
CA GLN A 51 37.16 17.46 24.80
C GLN A 51 35.92 17.65 25.69
N ASN A 52 34.71 17.27 25.24
CA ASN A 52 33.49 17.43 26.06
C ASN A 52 32.95 16.13 26.68
N LEU A 53 33.67 15.01 26.60
CA LEU A 53 33.32 13.76 27.30
C LEU A 53 34.16 13.51 28.57
N ARG A 54 34.97 14.50 28.99
CA ARG A 54 35.70 14.46 30.27
C ARG A 54 35.18 15.46 31.31
N ALA A 55 34.03 16.10 31.05
CA ALA A 55 33.48 17.16 31.91
C ALA A 55 32.15 16.78 32.61
N PHE A 56 31.76 15.50 32.63
CA PHE A 56 30.57 14.99 33.35
C PHE A 56 30.91 13.91 34.38
N SER A 57 32.11 13.95 34.98
CA SER A 57 32.52 13.05 36.06
C SER A 57 33.09 13.80 37.27
N ALA A 58 32.44 14.90 37.66
CA ALA A 58 32.86 15.73 38.79
C ALA A 58 31.93 15.62 40.02
N GLU A 59 31.23 14.50 40.18
CA GLU A 59 30.79 14.06 41.50
C GLU A 59 31.65 12.86 41.88
N GLY A 60 32.48 13.03 42.91
CA GLY A 60 33.37 11.95 43.39
C GLY A 60 32.56 10.73 43.81
N LYS A 61 33.08 9.54 43.54
CA LYS A 61 32.54 8.27 44.06
C LYS A 61 32.35 8.41 45.58
N SER A 62 31.18 8.01 46.10
CA SER A 62 30.92 8.05 47.55
C SER A 62 31.95 7.21 48.30
N GLU A 63 32.23 7.56 49.56
CA GLU A 63 33.19 6.84 50.39
C GLU A 63 32.77 5.36 50.58
N ALA A 64 31.47 5.12 50.72
CA ALA A 64 30.88 3.77 50.74
C ALA A 64 31.10 2.99 49.43
N TYR A 65 31.04 3.64 48.27
CA TYR A 65 31.36 3.01 46.98
C TYR A 65 32.85 2.67 46.88
N LEU A 66 33.74 3.55 47.32
CA LEU A 66 35.19 3.32 47.29
C LEU A 66 35.62 2.21 48.25
N GLU A 67 34.99 2.10 49.42
CA GLU A 67 35.20 0.99 50.36
C GLU A 67 34.71 -0.33 49.79
N TRP A 68 33.51 -0.36 49.20
CA TRP A 68 32.98 -1.53 48.52
C TRP A 68 33.90 -1.95 47.36
N GLU A 69 34.30 -1.01 46.49
CA GLU A 69 35.14 -1.28 45.32
C GLU A 69 36.49 -1.90 45.70
N ARG A 70 37.05 -1.52 46.87
CA ARG A 70 38.27 -2.12 47.45
C ARG A 70 38.02 -3.49 48.09
N SER A 71 36.80 -3.77 48.55
CA SER A 71 36.43 -5.04 49.19
C SER A 71 36.17 -6.18 48.20
N VAL A 72 35.91 -5.84 46.92
CA VAL A 72 35.67 -6.83 45.87
C VAL A 72 36.99 -7.38 45.35
N ASP A 73 37.15 -8.69 45.41
CA ASP A 73 38.26 -9.38 44.75
C ASP A 73 37.95 -9.55 43.25
N TRP A 74 38.29 -8.51 42.47
CA TRP A 74 37.97 -8.43 41.05
C TRP A 74 38.64 -9.51 40.20
N ASP A 75 39.79 -10.04 40.65
CA ASP A 75 40.57 -11.03 39.90
C ASP A 75 39.99 -12.45 40.03
N SER A 76 39.13 -12.70 41.03
CA SER A 76 38.40 -13.97 41.18
C SER A 76 37.02 -14.01 40.52
N LEU A 77 36.59 -12.90 39.90
CA LEU A 77 35.29 -12.85 39.22
C LEU A 77 35.32 -13.54 37.84
N PRO A 78 34.30 -14.36 37.51
CA PRO A 78 34.24 -15.04 36.23
C PRO A 78 34.00 -14.06 35.07
N TYR A 79 34.29 -14.50 33.85
CA TYR A 79 34.12 -13.70 32.61
C TYR A 79 34.96 -12.41 32.56
N ASN A 80 36.09 -12.36 33.27
CA ASN A 80 37.04 -11.23 33.26
C ASN A 80 36.36 -9.89 33.59
N ALA A 81 35.44 -9.90 34.57
CA ALA A 81 34.56 -8.78 34.90
C ALA A 81 35.30 -7.47 35.23
N LYS A 82 36.57 -7.57 35.67
CA LYS A 82 37.47 -6.44 35.93
C LYS A 82 37.74 -5.61 34.67
N GLU A 83 37.88 -6.25 33.52
CA GLU A 83 38.23 -5.57 32.25
C GLU A 83 36.98 -5.20 31.44
N VAL A 84 35.95 -6.06 31.43
CA VAL A 84 34.75 -5.87 30.59
C VAL A 84 33.58 -5.18 31.32
N GLY A 85 33.66 -5.08 32.65
CA GLY A 85 32.60 -4.58 33.52
C GLY A 85 31.56 -5.63 33.93
N LEU A 86 30.96 -5.45 35.11
CA LEU A 86 30.00 -6.38 35.73
C LEU A 86 28.77 -6.66 34.85
N ASN A 87 28.19 -5.65 34.19
CA ASN A 87 27.01 -5.84 33.33
C ASN A 87 27.31 -6.72 32.11
N THR A 88 28.44 -6.46 31.44
CA THR A 88 28.91 -7.25 30.31
C THR A 88 29.21 -8.69 30.71
N ALA A 89 29.83 -8.89 31.89
CA ALA A 89 30.12 -10.21 32.42
C ALA A 89 28.85 -11.01 32.75
N VAL A 90 27.81 -10.37 33.32
CA VAL A 90 26.50 -11.00 33.58
C VAL A 90 25.83 -11.43 32.28
N GLU A 91 25.83 -10.57 31.25
CA GLU A 91 25.27 -10.91 29.94
C GLU A 91 26.02 -12.08 29.26
N MET A 92 27.35 -12.11 29.38
CA MET A 92 28.17 -13.22 28.89
C MET A 92 27.84 -14.54 29.60
N ALA A 93 27.67 -14.52 30.92
CA ALA A 93 27.27 -15.70 31.70
C ALA A 93 25.85 -16.19 31.33
N ALA A 94 24.91 -15.26 31.13
CA ALA A 94 23.54 -15.58 30.72
C ALA A 94 23.49 -16.20 29.31
N ARG A 95 24.26 -15.66 28.35
CA ARG A 95 24.36 -16.20 26.99
C ARG A 95 24.94 -17.62 26.95
N ARG A 96 25.87 -17.94 27.86
CA ARG A 96 26.45 -19.30 27.98
C ARG A 96 25.65 -20.23 28.90
N ARG A 97 24.53 -19.77 29.47
CA ARG A 97 23.70 -20.49 30.44
C ARG A 97 24.47 -20.96 31.68
N ASP A 98 25.51 -20.22 32.07
CA ASP A 98 26.32 -20.50 33.24
C ASP A 98 25.68 -19.89 34.49
N THR A 99 24.74 -20.63 35.07
CA THR A 99 23.90 -20.15 36.19
C THR A 99 24.69 -19.92 37.48
N ALA A 100 25.82 -20.61 37.66
CA ALA A 100 26.67 -20.46 38.84
C ALA A 100 27.43 -19.13 38.78
N ALA A 101 28.07 -18.85 37.63
CA ALA A 101 28.75 -17.57 37.42
C ALA A 101 27.79 -16.39 37.40
N ALA A 102 26.61 -16.54 36.78
CA ALA A 102 25.58 -15.50 36.78
C ALA A 102 25.15 -15.12 38.20
N ARG A 103 24.95 -16.10 39.10
CA ARG A 103 24.62 -15.82 40.52
C ARG A 103 25.71 -15.05 41.25
N VAL A 104 26.98 -15.40 41.02
CA VAL A 104 28.13 -14.73 41.66
C VAL A 104 28.22 -13.28 41.17
N LEU A 105 28.16 -13.07 39.85
CA LEU A 105 28.22 -11.74 39.24
C LEU A 105 27.02 -10.87 39.65
N GLU A 106 25.81 -11.44 39.72
CA GLU A 106 24.61 -10.73 40.12
C GLU A 106 24.65 -10.31 41.60
N LYS A 107 25.28 -11.12 42.47
CA LYS A 107 25.49 -10.77 43.88
C LYS A 107 26.44 -9.58 44.03
N VAL A 108 27.52 -9.56 43.26
CA VAL A 108 28.48 -8.44 43.27
C VAL A 108 27.88 -7.19 42.65
N ARG A 109 27.10 -7.33 41.56
CA ARG A 109 26.34 -6.23 40.94
C ARG A 109 25.30 -5.63 41.90
N ARG A 110 24.64 -6.44 42.71
CA ARG A 110 23.71 -5.96 43.73
C ARG A 110 24.43 -5.16 44.81
N ALA A 111 25.56 -5.67 45.30
CA ALA A 111 26.39 -4.96 46.28
C ALA A 111 26.96 -3.64 45.72
N GLN A 112 27.32 -3.60 44.42
CA GLN A 112 27.68 -2.37 43.72
C GLN A 112 26.55 -1.35 43.81
N HIS A 113 25.34 -1.77 43.44
CA HIS A 113 24.17 -0.90 43.45
C HIS A 113 23.84 -0.41 44.87
N GLU A 114 23.94 -1.28 45.89
CA GLU A 114 23.76 -0.91 47.30
C GLU A 114 24.81 0.14 47.74
N ALA A 115 26.07 -0.01 47.36
CA ALA A 115 27.13 0.94 47.68
C ALA A 115 27.01 2.28 46.91
N GLU A 116 26.52 2.24 45.67
CA GLU A 116 26.15 3.43 44.88
C GLU A 116 24.95 4.19 45.46
N MET A 117 24.12 3.53 46.28
CA MET A 117 22.94 4.11 46.90
C MET A 117 23.16 4.53 48.36
N ALA A 118 24.11 3.92 49.09
CA ALA A 118 24.38 4.19 50.50
C ALA A 118 24.85 5.63 50.82
N GLY A 119 25.30 6.39 49.81
CA GLY A 119 25.67 7.81 49.93
C GLY A 119 24.63 8.80 49.39
N ARG A 120 23.47 8.31 48.91
CA ARG A 120 22.37 9.14 48.41
C ARG A 120 21.22 9.06 49.40
N ASP A 121 20.79 10.18 49.96
CA ASP A 121 19.69 10.24 50.90
C ASP A 121 18.37 9.99 50.12
N VAL A 122 17.99 8.71 49.96
CA VAL A 122 16.79 8.28 49.23
C VAL A 122 15.78 7.64 50.21
N PRO A 123 14.65 8.30 50.52
CA PRO A 123 13.71 7.92 51.60
C PRO A 123 12.85 6.65 51.43
N TRP A 124 13.31 5.58 50.79
CA TRP A 124 12.47 4.41 50.51
C TRP A 124 12.80 3.18 51.36
N TYR A 125 12.51 3.24 52.65
CA TYR A 125 12.20 2.05 53.47
C TYR A 125 11.49 2.45 54.78
N ARG A 126 10.36 3.17 54.68
CA ARG A 126 9.38 3.23 55.77
C ARG A 126 7.99 3.38 55.18
N GLY A 127 7.17 2.33 55.34
CA GLY A 127 5.85 2.24 54.74
C GLY A 127 4.92 3.39 55.13
N GLY A 128 4.20 3.90 54.14
CA GLY A 128 3.15 4.90 54.31
C GLY A 128 2.55 5.25 52.96
N SER A 129 1.23 5.20 52.87
CA SER A 129 0.41 5.33 51.65
C SER A 129 0.38 6.72 51.01
N LYS A 130 1.42 7.54 51.19
CA LYS A 130 1.49 8.92 50.66
C LYS A 130 2.56 9.13 49.59
N ASP A 131 3.45 8.18 49.34
CA ASP A 131 4.54 8.38 48.35
C ASP A 131 4.25 7.78 46.95
N ARG A 132 3.06 7.21 46.71
CA ARG A 132 2.64 6.77 45.36
C ARG A 132 2.53 7.95 44.38
N GLU A 133 2.05 9.10 44.84
CA GLU A 133 1.91 10.32 44.02
C GLU A 133 3.27 10.91 43.61
N ARG A 134 4.37 10.55 44.28
CA ARG A 134 5.73 11.02 43.94
C ARG A 134 6.46 10.09 42.95
N TYR A 135 6.08 8.81 42.89
CA TYR A 135 6.61 7.86 41.90
C TYR A 135 6.00 8.06 40.51
N ASP A 136 4.75 8.53 40.43
CA ASP A 136 4.12 8.90 39.16
C ASP A 136 4.68 10.20 38.56
N GLY A 137 5.51 10.94 39.30
CA GLY A 137 6.07 12.25 38.91
C GLY A 137 7.56 12.29 38.58
N VAL A 138 8.33 11.18 38.69
CA VAL A 138 9.80 11.21 38.51
C VAL A 138 10.29 10.01 37.69
N MET A 139 9.89 9.96 36.43
CA MET A 139 10.82 9.65 35.34
C MET A 139 11.20 11.01 34.73
N VAL A 140 12.13 11.74 35.38
CA VAL A 140 12.75 12.89 34.71
C VAL A 140 13.60 12.30 33.62
N MET A 141 13.05 12.27 32.42
CA MET A 141 13.76 11.84 31.23
C MET A 141 15.02 12.69 31.08
N SER A 142 16.13 12.07 30.70
CA SER A 142 17.33 12.87 30.45
C SER A 142 17.03 13.89 29.34
N PRO A 143 17.67 15.07 29.35
CA PRO A 143 17.48 16.06 28.28
C PRO A 143 17.70 15.50 26.86
N LEU A 144 18.55 14.46 26.74
CA LEU A 144 18.77 13.74 25.49
C LEU A 144 17.58 12.84 25.09
N GLU A 145 16.95 12.16 26.06
CA GLU A 145 15.76 11.36 25.80
C GLU A 145 14.53 12.22 25.53
N GLU A 146 14.38 13.35 26.24
CA GLU A 146 13.36 14.36 25.94
C GLU A 146 13.54 14.91 24.53
N GLN A 147 14.77 15.26 24.15
CA GLN A 147 15.07 15.73 22.80
C GLN A 147 14.81 14.63 21.74
N ARG A 148 15.17 13.37 22.02
CA ARG A 148 14.91 12.23 21.12
C ARG A 148 13.41 12.03 20.92
N MET A 149 12.62 12.04 22.00
CA MET A 149 11.16 11.95 21.91
C MET A 149 10.56 13.13 21.17
N GLN A 150 11.04 14.35 21.40
CA GLN A 150 10.55 15.53 20.69
C GLN A 150 10.79 15.42 19.18
N ILE A 151 11.94 14.89 18.78
CA ILE A 151 12.28 14.63 17.38
C ILE A 151 11.36 13.55 16.79
N GLU A 152 11.18 12.41 17.48
CA GLU A 152 10.29 11.34 17.04
C GLU A 152 8.84 11.82 16.93
N ARG A 153 8.37 12.60 17.90
CA ARG A 153 7.05 13.23 17.91
C ARG A 153 6.85 14.13 16.68
N THR A 154 7.82 15.03 16.44
CA THR A 154 7.78 15.95 15.29
C THR A 154 7.76 15.18 13.98
N LYS A 155 8.55 14.11 13.87
CA LYS A 155 8.57 13.25 12.68
C LYS A 155 7.23 12.55 12.46
N ARG A 156 6.62 11.99 13.51
CA ARG A 156 5.29 11.37 13.44
C ARG A 156 4.22 12.36 12.99
N GLU A 157 4.26 13.59 13.50
CA GLU A 157 3.34 14.66 13.10
C GLU A 157 3.51 15.03 11.61
N GLN A 158 4.75 15.09 11.11
CA GLN A 158 5.03 15.33 9.69
C GLN A 158 4.53 14.20 8.78
N ASP A 159 4.81 12.95 9.16
CA ASP A 159 4.38 11.76 8.42
C ASP A 159 2.84 11.69 8.38
N GLN A 160 2.18 11.98 9.50
CA GLN A 160 0.73 12.06 9.61
C GLN A 160 0.14 13.18 8.73
N ALA A 161 0.73 14.38 8.75
CA ALA A 161 0.28 15.49 7.92
C ALA A 161 0.40 15.19 6.42
N ALA A 162 1.49 14.51 6.00
CA ALA A 162 1.67 14.07 4.62
C ALA A 162 0.60 13.03 4.21
N ALA A 163 0.26 12.10 5.11
CA ALA A 163 -0.81 11.13 4.88
C ALA A 163 -2.19 11.81 4.74
N GLU A 164 -2.48 12.79 5.62
CA GLU A 164 -3.74 13.54 5.62
C GLU A 164 -3.94 14.37 4.34
N GLU A 165 -2.87 14.96 3.79
CA GLU A 165 -2.94 15.68 2.51
C GLU A 165 -3.37 14.74 1.36
N VAL A 166 -2.86 13.51 1.35
CA VAL A 166 -3.25 12.49 0.37
C VAL A 166 -4.68 12.03 0.60
N TRP A 167 -5.07 11.78 1.85
CA TRP A 167 -6.45 11.39 2.18
C TRP A 167 -7.47 12.46 1.80
N LYS A 168 -7.13 13.75 1.95
CA LYS A 168 -7.99 14.85 1.51
C LYS A 168 -8.26 14.84 0.00
N LYS A 169 -7.22 14.59 -0.81
CA LYS A 169 -7.37 14.43 -2.27
C LYS A 169 -8.21 13.21 -2.60
N GLU A 170 -8.04 12.10 -1.86
CA GLU A 170 -8.89 10.92 -2.00
C GLU A 170 -10.35 11.22 -1.61
N ASP A 171 -10.60 12.01 -0.57
CA ASP A 171 -11.94 12.37 -0.11
C ASP A 171 -12.69 13.23 -1.14
N GLU A 172 -12.02 14.17 -1.81
CA GLU A 172 -12.60 14.95 -2.91
C GLU A 172 -13.07 14.04 -4.05
N LEU A 173 -12.27 13.02 -4.39
CA LEU A 173 -12.60 12.03 -5.42
C LEU A 173 -13.76 11.11 -4.98
N VAL A 174 -13.78 10.69 -3.71
CA VAL A 174 -14.87 9.89 -3.14
C VAL A 174 -16.18 10.68 -3.13
N GLN A 175 -16.13 11.97 -2.77
CA GLN A 175 -17.31 12.84 -2.81
C GLN A 175 -17.88 12.96 -4.22
N TYR A 176 -17.00 13.09 -5.23
CA TYR A 176 -17.43 13.07 -6.63
C TYR A 176 -18.17 11.78 -7.00
N VAL A 177 -17.57 10.60 -6.73
CA VAL A 177 -18.20 9.30 -7.04
C VAL A 177 -19.54 9.13 -6.33
N ARG A 178 -19.61 9.45 -5.04
CA ARG A 178 -20.85 9.39 -4.26
C ARG A 178 -21.92 10.34 -4.78
N SER A 179 -21.55 11.54 -5.24
CA SER A 179 -22.49 12.50 -5.82
C SER A 179 -23.16 12.00 -7.10
N GLN A 180 -22.49 11.09 -7.83
CA GLN A 180 -23.03 10.44 -9.02
C GLN A 180 -23.85 9.19 -8.69
N GLY A 181 -23.89 8.76 -7.41
CA GLY A 181 -24.54 7.53 -6.98
C GLY A 181 -23.86 6.26 -7.50
N LEU A 182 -22.60 6.36 -7.95
CA LEU A 182 -21.86 5.25 -8.53
C LEU A 182 -21.31 4.32 -7.45
N ARG A 183 -21.38 3.02 -7.70
CA ARG A 183 -20.82 1.95 -6.88
C ARG A 183 -19.85 1.11 -7.68
N ILE A 184 -18.92 0.46 -6.98
CA ILE A 184 -17.86 -0.34 -7.60
C ILE A 184 -18.43 -1.55 -8.38
N ASP A 185 -19.59 -2.04 -7.96
CA ASP A 185 -20.29 -3.15 -8.59
C ASP A 185 -21.25 -2.73 -9.71
N ASP A 186 -21.39 -1.42 -9.96
CA ASP A 186 -22.24 -0.96 -11.05
C ASP A 186 -21.70 -1.46 -12.39
N ARG A 187 -22.65 -1.81 -13.26
CA ARG A 187 -22.39 -2.31 -14.61
C ARG A 187 -23.21 -1.51 -15.61
N ASP A 188 -22.67 -1.36 -16.82
CA ASP A 188 -23.39 -0.72 -17.91
C ASP A 188 -24.44 -1.69 -18.48
N GLN A 189 -25.15 -1.23 -19.51
CA GLN A 189 -26.13 -2.05 -20.22
C GLN A 189 -25.56 -3.32 -20.88
N PHE A 190 -24.23 -3.43 -20.96
CA PHE A 190 -23.51 -4.58 -21.52
C PHE A 190 -22.88 -5.46 -20.44
N GLY A 191 -23.15 -5.19 -19.16
CA GLY A 191 -22.56 -5.93 -18.04
C GLY A 191 -21.09 -5.57 -17.76
N LEU A 192 -20.58 -4.48 -18.34
CA LEU A 192 -19.20 -4.05 -18.15
C LEU A 192 -19.06 -3.15 -16.92
N PRO A 193 -17.97 -3.28 -16.14
CA PRO A 193 -17.64 -2.34 -15.08
C PRO A 193 -17.54 -0.90 -15.57
N MET A 194 -17.92 0.06 -14.72
CA MET A 194 -17.96 1.48 -15.06
C MET A 194 -16.63 2.04 -15.56
N ASP A 195 -15.49 1.61 -15.01
CA ASP A 195 -14.18 2.05 -15.49
C ASP A 195 -13.89 1.51 -16.89
N VAL A 196 -14.26 0.26 -17.18
CA VAL A 196 -14.13 -0.33 -18.51
C VAL A 196 -15.05 0.38 -19.51
N ALA A 197 -16.32 0.59 -19.17
CA ALA A 197 -17.28 1.29 -20.02
C ALA A 197 -16.78 2.69 -20.41
N LYS A 198 -16.30 3.47 -19.43
CA LYS A 198 -15.69 4.78 -19.66
C LYS A 198 -14.49 4.70 -20.61
N ILE A 199 -13.62 3.71 -20.46
CA ILE A 199 -12.46 3.53 -21.35
C ILE A 199 -12.90 3.26 -22.79
N LEU A 200 -13.95 2.45 -22.98
CA LEU A 200 -14.48 2.18 -24.33
C LEU A 200 -15.07 3.43 -24.96
N GLU A 201 -15.77 4.27 -24.18
CA GLU A 201 -16.28 5.57 -24.62
C GLU A 201 -15.15 6.51 -25.02
N ASP A 202 -14.12 6.67 -24.18
CA ASP A 202 -12.95 7.52 -24.46
C ASP A 202 -12.21 7.05 -25.73
N ALA A 203 -12.02 5.73 -25.88
CA ALA A 203 -11.37 5.11 -27.04
C ALA A 203 -12.20 5.29 -28.32
N ALA A 204 -13.51 5.05 -28.25
CA ALA A 204 -14.42 5.23 -29.38
C ALA A 204 -14.51 6.71 -29.81
N ALA A 205 -14.54 7.65 -28.86
CA ALA A 205 -14.53 9.08 -29.17
C ALA A 205 -13.23 9.51 -29.87
N ALA A 206 -12.08 8.99 -29.43
CA ALA A 206 -10.80 9.23 -30.07
C ALA A 206 -10.75 8.67 -31.50
N LEU A 207 -11.25 7.45 -31.71
CA LEU A 207 -11.34 6.85 -33.05
C LEU A 207 -12.32 7.60 -33.95
N HIS A 208 -13.48 7.99 -33.44
CA HIS A 208 -14.45 8.77 -34.20
C HIS A 208 -13.83 10.08 -34.69
N LYS A 209 -13.03 10.76 -33.86
CA LYS A 209 -12.28 11.94 -34.27
C LYS A 209 -11.31 11.65 -35.42
N ALA A 210 -10.52 10.57 -35.34
CA ALA A 210 -9.58 10.20 -36.41
C ALA A 210 -10.30 9.81 -37.72
N LEU A 211 -11.42 9.09 -37.62
CA LEU A 211 -12.25 8.70 -38.76
C LEU A 211 -12.97 9.89 -39.41
N SER A 212 -13.30 10.94 -38.66
CA SER A 212 -13.98 12.12 -39.20
C SER A 212 -13.06 13.15 -39.88
N GLU A 213 -11.74 12.98 -39.80
CA GLU A 213 -10.79 13.83 -40.52
C GLU A 213 -10.89 13.62 -42.05
N PRO A 214 -11.03 14.66 -42.87
CA PRO A 214 -11.20 14.49 -44.32
C PRO A 214 -9.92 13.97 -45.00
N THR A 215 -10.05 12.93 -45.83
CA THR A 215 -8.98 12.32 -46.61
C THR A 215 -9.38 12.12 -48.09
N GLN A 216 -8.40 11.99 -48.98
CA GLN A 216 -8.62 11.79 -50.42
C GLN A 216 -8.92 10.33 -50.82
N GLY A 217 -8.96 9.42 -49.86
CA GLY A 217 -9.18 7.99 -50.07
C GLY A 217 -9.29 7.23 -48.74
N PRO A 218 -9.33 5.89 -48.79
CA PRO A 218 -9.61 5.05 -47.63
C PRO A 218 -8.49 5.14 -46.59
N LYS A 219 -8.85 5.10 -45.31
CA LYS A 219 -7.87 5.04 -44.21
C LYS A 219 -7.68 3.62 -43.73
N LEU A 220 -6.44 3.30 -43.36
CA LEU A 220 -6.10 2.10 -42.62
C LEU A 220 -5.57 2.50 -41.24
N ILE A 221 -6.34 2.25 -40.20
CA ILE A 221 -5.98 2.60 -38.82
C ILE A 221 -5.60 1.34 -38.06
N SER A 222 -4.34 1.23 -37.68
CA SER A 222 -3.85 0.22 -36.72
C SER A 222 -4.11 0.68 -35.30
N LEU A 223 -4.88 -0.11 -34.56
CA LEU A 223 -5.20 0.12 -33.18
C LEU A 223 -4.48 -0.86 -32.26
N LYS A 224 -3.73 -0.31 -31.30
CA LYS A 224 -3.09 -1.07 -30.24
C LYS A 224 -3.64 -0.67 -28.88
N THR A 225 -4.25 -1.61 -28.18
CA THR A 225 -4.81 -1.42 -26.85
C THR A 225 -3.87 -2.02 -25.80
N ALA A 226 -3.22 -1.16 -25.03
CA ALA A 226 -2.48 -1.51 -23.82
C ALA A 226 -3.22 -0.92 -22.62
N ILE A 227 -4.39 -1.49 -22.33
CA ILE A 227 -5.31 -1.01 -21.30
C ILE A 227 -5.29 -2.03 -20.18
N ASP A 228 -4.86 -1.60 -19.00
CA ASP A 228 -4.86 -2.40 -17.79
C ASP A 228 -6.00 -1.90 -16.88
N PRO A 229 -7.25 -2.40 -17.02
CA PRO A 229 -8.36 -1.98 -16.19
C PRO A 229 -8.14 -2.40 -14.74
N MET A 230 -9.15 -2.25 -13.88
CA MET A 230 -8.96 -2.73 -12.51
C MET A 230 -8.56 -4.22 -12.47
N PRO A 231 -7.50 -4.59 -11.72
CA PRO A 231 -6.84 -5.90 -11.86
C PRO A 231 -7.65 -7.12 -11.42
N TRP A 232 -8.86 -6.91 -10.91
CA TRP A 232 -9.76 -7.99 -10.47
C TRP A 232 -10.96 -8.19 -11.38
N TRP A 233 -11.08 -7.40 -12.46
CA TRP A 233 -12.04 -7.70 -13.49
C TRP A 233 -11.52 -8.86 -14.33
N GLU A 234 -12.25 -9.97 -14.31
CA GLU A 234 -12.05 -11.07 -15.25
C GLU A 234 -12.94 -10.83 -16.46
N PHE A 235 -12.35 -10.62 -17.62
CA PHE A 235 -13.07 -10.47 -18.88
C PHE A 235 -12.32 -11.16 -20.01
N ASP A 236 -13.06 -11.56 -21.05
CA ASP A 236 -12.48 -12.15 -22.24
C ASP A 236 -11.51 -11.15 -22.90
N PRO A 237 -10.33 -11.57 -23.40
CA PRO A 237 -9.37 -10.67 -24.03
C PRO A 237 -9.93 -9.82 -25.19
N ASN A 238 -11.03 -10.25 -25.80
CA ASN A 238 -11.73 -9.55 -26.87
C ASN A 238 -12.76 -8.51 -26.37
N THR A 239 -12.98 -8.40 -25.06
CA THR A 239 -13.95 -7.47 -24.48
C THR A 239 -13.65 -6.02 -24.86
N ILE A 240 -12.39 -5.60 -24.72
CA ILE A 240 -11.96 -4.25 -25.08
C ILE A 240 -11.97 -4.06 -26.60
N PRO A 241 -11.27 -4.90 -27.39
CA PRO A 241 -11.36 -4.95 -28.85
C PRO A 241 -12.77 -4.77 -29.44
N VAL A 242 -13.70 -5.66 -29.09
CA VAL A 242 -15.05 -5.69 -29.66
C VAL A 242 -15.92 -4.61 -29.04
N GLY A 243 -15.68 -4.28 -27.76
CA GLY A 243 -16.38 -3.21 -27.05
C GLY A 243 -16.22 -1.85 -27.75
N ILE A 244 -15.03 -1.54 -28.26
CA ILE A 244 -14.79 -0.31 -29.02
C ILE A 244 -15.67 -0.26 -30.28
N ALA A 245 -15.72 -1.34 -31.06
CA ALA A 245 -16.55 -1.42 -32.26
C ALA A 245 -18.05 -1.26 -31.93
N ARG A 246 -18.48 -1.84 -30.81
CA ARG A 246 -19.85 -1.70 -30.30
C ARG A 246 -20.19 -0.26 -29.95
N VAL A 247 -19.32 0.42 -29.19
CA VAL A 247 -19.53 1.82 -28.79
C VAL A 247 -19.46 2.76 -29.98
N LEU A 248 -18.63 2.47 -31.00
CA LEU A 248 -18.67 3.22 -32.26
C LEU A 248 -20.06 3.14 -32.91
N LYS A 249 -20.65 1.93 -33.02
CA LYS A 249 -21.99 1.78 -33.59
C LYS A 249 -23.07 2.47 -32.75
N SER A 250 -23.13 2.19 -31.46
CA SER A 250 -24.23 2.67 -30.60
C SER A 250 -24.08 4.10 -30.11
N GLY A 251 -22.84 4.58 -29.93
CA GLY A 251 -22.53 5.87 -29.29
C GLY A 251 -22.05 6.95 -30.25
N ALA A 252 -21.32 6.60 -31.32
CA ALA A 252 -20.82 7.56 -32.31
C ALA A 252 -21.71 7.71 -33.56
N GLY A 253 -22.85 7.01 -33.61
CA GLY A 253 -23.86 7.18 -34.65
C GLY A 253 -23.55 6.49 -35.99
N TYR A 254 -22.60 5.55 -36.01
CA TYR A 254 -22.37 4.71 -37.19
C TYR A 254 -23.51 3.69 -37.33
N GLY A 255 -24.16 3.67 -38.49
CA GLY A 255 -25.31 2.81 -38.77
C GLY A 255 -24.93 1.34 -38.91
N LYS A 256 -23.76 1.06 -39.51
CA LYS A 256 -23.25 -0.31 -39.71
C LYS A 256 -21.77 -0.38 -39.39
N VAL A 257 -21.39 -1.20 -38.41
CA VAL A 257 -19.99 -1.42 -38.03
C VAL A 257 -19.70 -2.90 -38.19
N ALA A 258 -18.93 -3.23 -39.24
CA ALA A 258 -18.62 -4.61 -39.57
C ALA A 258 -17.45 -5.10 -38.72
N VAL A 259 -17.61 -6.20 -38.00
CA VAL A 259 -16.52 -6.84 -37.25
C VAL A 259 -16.12 -8.14 -37.93
N VAL A 260 -14.84 -8.24 -38.30
CA VAL A 260 -14.25 -9.44 -38.88
C VAL A 260 -13.36 -10.10 -37.82
N PRO A 261 -13.82 -11.19 -37.16
CA PRO A 261 -13.07 -11.88 -36.13
C PRO A 261 -11.83 -12.61 -36.70
N PRO A 262 -10.87 -13.00 -35.85
CA PRO A 262 -9.71 -13.76 -36.29
C PRO A 262 -10.14 -15.17 -36.76
N GLY A 263 -9.52 -15.66 -37.83
CA GLY A 263 -9.79 -17.01 -38.33
C GLY A 263 -9.49 -18.09 -37.28
N GLY A 264 -10.44 -18.99 -37.04
CA GLY A 264 -10.27 -20.12 -36.11
C GLY A 264 -10.35 -19.78 -34.62
N VAL A 265 -10.62 -18.53 -34.25
CA VAL A 265 -10.82 -18.09 -32.86
C VAL A 265 -12.31 -17.91 -32.59
N SER A 266 -12.85 -18.65 -31.61
CA SER A 266 -14.22 -18.46 -31.15
C SER A 266 -14.31 -17.24 -30.23
N ILE A 267 -15.10 -16.24 -30.60
CA ILE A 267 -15.42 -15.10 -29.74
C ILE A 267 -16.83 -15.32 -29.16
N PRO A 268 -17.06 -15.07 -27.86
CA PRO A 268 -18.38 -15.17 -27.27
C PRO A 268 -19.45 -14.34 -28.02
N ASP A 269 -20.60 -14.94 -28.33
CA ASP A 269 -21.69 -14.28 -29.07
C ASP A 269 -22.20 -13.01 -28.36
N GLU A 270 -22.11 -12.97 -27.03
CA GLU A 270 -22.44 -11.78 -26.23
C GLU A 270 -21.56 -10.58 -26.58
N LEU A 271 -20.31 -10.80 -26.98
CA LEU A 271 -19.40 -9.73 -27.38
C LEU A 271 -19.73 -9.22 -28.77
N LEU A 272 -20.10 -10.12 -29.68
CA LEU A 272 -20.46 -9.80 -31.05
C LEU A 272 -21.89 -9.26 -31.19
N ARG A 273 -22.68 -9.33 -30.11
CA ARG A 273 -24.00 -8.70 -30.06
C ARG A 273 -23.86 -7.21 -30.36
N TYR A 274 -24.77 -6.71 -31.19
CA TYR A 274 -24.86 -5.32 -31.64
C TYR A 274 -23.84 -4.87 -32.69
N VAL A 275 -22.92 -5.71 -33.17
CA VAL A 275 -22.09 -5.40 -34.36
C VAL A 275 -22.48 -6.27 -35.55
N ASP A 276 -22.02 -5.92 -36.75
CA ASP A 276 -22.34 -6.64 -37.99
C ASP A 276 -21.21 -7.62 -38.31
N VAL A 277 -21.38 -8.90 -37.97
CA VAL A 277 -20.28 -9.88 -38.07
C VAL A 277 -20.08 -10.32 -39.52
N ASN A 278 -18.86 -10.19 -40.04
CA ASN A 278 -18.45 -10.55 -41.41
C ASN A 278 -19.21 -9.84 -42.56
N ASP A 279 -20.16 -8.97 -42.25
CA ASP A 279 -20.98 -8.25 -43.23
C ASP A 279 -20.39 -6.87 -43.52
N VAL A 280 -19.36 -6.84 -44.36
CA VAL A 280 -18.59 -5.62 -44.69
C VAL A 280 -19.27 -4.71 -45.71
N ASP A 281 -20.26 -5.21 -46.45
CA ASP A 281 -20.83 -4.51 -47.60
C ASP A 281 -21.68 -3.33 -47.13
N GLY A 282 -21.35 -2.11 -47.56
CA GLY A 282 -22.00 -0.87 -47.12
C GLY A 282 -21.75 -0.51 -45.66
N ALA A 283 -20.77 -1.14 -44.98
CA ALA A 283 -20.40 -0.80 -43.61
C ALA A 283 -19.81 0.61 -43.52
N ASP A 284 -20.07 1.33 -42.44
CA ASP A 284 -19.48 2.63 -42.19
C ASP A 284 -18.03 2.54 -41.75
N VAL A 285 -17.71 1.47 -41.03
CA VAL A 285 -16.37 1.16 -40.55
C VAL A 285 -16.24 -0.35 -40.61
N VAL A 286 -15.12 -0.82 -41.17
CA VAL A 286 -14.75 -2.24 -41.10
C VAL A 286 -13.69 -2.41 -40.02
N TYR A 287 -13.95 -3.28 -39.06
CA TYR A 287 -13.13 -3.53 -37.89
C TYR A 287 -12.59 -4.96 -37.91
N VAL A 288 -11.32 -5.12 -38.25
CA VAL A 288 -10.68 -6.44 -38.45
C VAL A 288 -9.80 -6.79 -37.25
N MET A 289 -10.04 -7.95 -36.66
CA MET A 289 -9.38 -8.37 -35.43
C MET A 289 -8.13 -9.21 -35.70
N ASN A 290 -6.99 -8.77 -35.16
CA ASN A 290 -5.70 -9.48 -35.17
C ASN A 290 -5.31 -10.05 -36.56
N PRO A 291 -5.39 -9.28 -37.67
CA PRO A 291 -4.96 -9.77 -38.98
C PRO A 291 -3.45 -9.94 -39.03
N ASP A 292 -2.98 -10.96 -39.76
CA ASP A 292 -1.55 -11.14 -40.06
C ASP A 292 -1.13 -10.21 -41.20
N LEU A 293 -0.70 -9.01 -40.83
CA LEU A 293 -0.30 -7.99 -41.80
C LEU A 293 1.12 -8.18 -42.32
N SER A 294 1.84 -9.24 -41.91
CA SER A 294 3.13 -9.59 -42.53
C SER A 294 2.95 -10.13 -43.96
N ASN A 295 1.73 -10.53 -44.31
CA ASN A 295 1.35 -11.04 -45.63
C ASN A 295 0.72 -9.94 -46.50
N PRO A 296 1.35 -9.55 -47.62
CA PRO A 296 0.81 -8.53 -48.54
C PRO A 296 -0.59 -8.84 -49.08
N ASN A 297 -0.96 -10.11 -49.21
CA ASN A 297 -2.30 -10.50 -49.67
C ASN A 297 -3.40 -10.03 -48.72
N ILE A 298 -3.12 -10.00 -47.41
CA ILE A 298 -4.06 -9.49 -46.41
C ILE A 298 -4.28 -7.99 -46.60
N ILE A 299 -3.27 -7.23 -47.02
CA ILE A 299 -3.44 -5.79 -47.30
C ILE A 299 -4.38 -5.56 -48.49
N HIS A 300 -4.28 -6.38 -49.53
CA HIS A 300 -5.21 -6.36 -50.65
C HIS A 300 -6.64 -6.75 -50.23
N GLU A 301 -6.77 -7.73 -49.34
CA GLU A 301 -8.07 -8.11 -48.77
C GLU A 301 -8.68 -6.95 -47.96
N LEU A 302 -7.91 -6.30 -47.08
CA LEU A 302 -8.36 -5.12 -46.34
C LEU A 302 -8.79 -3.98 -47.28
N HIS A 303 -8.05 -3.76 -48.37
CA HIS A 303 -8.43 -2.78 -49.37
C HIS A 303 -9.73 -3.17 -50.10
N SER A 304 -9.94 -4.47 -50.35
CA SER A 304 -11.23 -4.95 -50.88
C SER A 304 -12.39 -4.71 -49.90
N PHE A 305 -12.14 -4.76 -48.59
CA PHE A 305 -13.13 -4.39 -47.58
C PHE A 305 -13.42 -2.89 -47.61
N ALA A 306 -12.38 -2.05 -47.70
CA ALA A 306 -12.52 -0.62 -47.88
C ALA A 306 -13.40 -0.27 -49.10
N GLN A 307 -13.18 -0.92 -50.25
CA GLN A 307 -13.96 -0.67 -51.46
C GLN A 307 -15.44 -1.06 -51.35
N ARG A 308 -15.75 -2.01 -50.48
CA ARG A 308 -17.13 -2.47 -50.23
C ARG A 308 -17.81 -1.70 -49.12
N SER A 309 -17.05 -0.99 -48.28
CA SER A 309 -17.58 -0.15 -47.21
C SER A 309 -18.06 1.20 -47.75
N ARG A 310 -18.94 1.89 -47.01
CA ARG A 310 -19.53 3.17 -47.41
C ARG A 310 -18.50 4.30 -47.37
N THR A 311 -17.63 4.31 -46.37
CA THR A 311 -16.65 5.38 -46.13
C THR A 311 -15.28 5.07 -46.73
N GLY A 312 -14.97 3.79 -46.95
CA GLY A 312 -13.62 3.32 -47.26
C GLY A 312 -12.76 3.01 -46.03
N ASP A 313 -13.20 3.32 -44.81
CA ASP A 313 -12.32 3.25 -43.65
C ASP A 313 -12.25 1.86 -43.02
N VAL A 314 -11.03 1.43 -42.71
CA VAL A 314 -10.72 0.13 -42.11
C VAL A 314 -9.89 0.32 -40.85
N ILE A 315 -10.32 -0.29 -39.75
CA ILE A 315 -9.60 -0.40 -38.47
C ILE A 315 -9.07 -1.82 -38.35
N VAL A 316 -7.79 -1.96 -38.01
CA VAL A 316 -7.14 -3.26 -37.74
C VAL A 316 -6.61 -3.29 -36.32
N LEU A 317 -6.87 -4.37 -35.58
CA LEU A 317 -6.35 -4.54 -34.23
C LEU A 317 -5.07 -5.34 -34.18
N ASN A 318 -4.10 -4.87 -33.38
CA ASN A 318 -2.84 -5.58 -33.09
C ASN A 318 -2.16 -6.16 -34.35
N GLY A 319 -2.34 -5.51 -35.51
CA GLY A 319 -1.76 -5.96 -36.75
C GLY A 319 -0.23 -5.91 -36.69
N TYR A 320 0.42 -7.03 -37.02
CA TYR A 320 1.87 -7.10 -37.07
C TYR A 320 2.37 -6.77 -38.47
N PHE A 321 3.06 -5.64 -38.64
CA PHE A 321 3.52 -5.12 -39.93
C PHE A 321 4.96 -5.54 -40.31
N GLY A 322 5.56 -6.48 -39.57
CA GLY A 322 6.96 -6.86 -39.74
C GLY A 322 7.96 -5.79 -39.24
N GLU A 323 9.18 -6.22 -38.95
CA GLU A 323 10.25 -5.32 -38.49
C GLU A 323 10.61 -4.26 -39.55
N PRO A 324 11.09 -3.06 -39.16
CA PRO A 324 11.57 -2.04 -40.11
C PRO A 324 12.68 -2.54 -41.05
N SER A 325 13.52 -3.44 -40.55
CA SER A 325 14.63 -4.06 -41.29
C SER A 325 14.20 -5.17 -42.25
N ASP A 326 13.00 -5.72 -42.05
CA ASP A 326 12.50 -6.87 -42.81
C ASP A 326 12.13 -6.47 -44.25
N ARG A 327 12.46 -7.33 -45.21
CA ARG A 327 12.13 -7.15 -46.63
C ARG A 327 10.62 -7.20 -46.82
N ASP A 328 9.95 -8.14 -46.17
CA ASP A 328 8.51 -8.36 -46.33
C ASP A 328 7.73 -7.25 -45.62
N GLY A 329 8.14 -6.84 -44.41
CA GLY A 329 7.59 -5.67 -43.73
C GLY A 329 7.72 -4.36 -44.52
N LYS A 330 8.81 -4.17 -45.29
CA LYS A 330 8.95 -3.02 -46.20
C LYS A 330 7.97 -3.08 -47.38
N ALA A 331 7.77 -4.27 -47.95
CA ALA A 331 6.82 -4.48 -49.03
C ALA A 331 5.39 -4.18 -48.56
N VAL A 332 4.98 -4.71 -47.40
CA VAL A 332 3.69 -4.43 -46.76
C VAL A 332 3.46 -2.93 -46.57
N ARG A 333 4.43 -2.23 -45.99
CA ARG A 333 4.38 -0.78 -45.77
C ARG A 333 4.21 0.02 -47.06
N GLN A 334 4.90 -0.40 -48.12
CA GLN A 334 4.79 0.21 -49.45
C GLN A 334 3.40 -0.05 -50.06
N THR A 335 2.89 -1.28 -50.00
CA THR A 335 1.54 -1.62 -50.44
C THR A 335 0.48 -0.81 -49.69
N CYS A 336 0.64 -0.61 -48.39
CA CYS A 336 -0.26 0.27 -47.63
C CYS A 336 -0.25 1.71 -48.14
N LYS A 337 0.92 2.28 -48.47
CA LYS A 337 1.05 3.63 -49.05
C LYS A 337 0.36 3.77 -50.41
N GLU A 338 0.35 2.70 -51.18
CA GLU A 338 -0.27 2.67 -52.51
C GLU A 338 -1.80 2.55 -52.45
N LEU A 339 -2.32 1.80 -51.47
CA LEU A 339 -3.75 1.47 -51.37
C LEU A 339 -4.53 2.35 -50.39
N PHE A 340 -3.87 2.90 -49.36
CA PHE A 340 -4.52 3.69 -48.31
C PHE A 340 -3.94 5.09 -48.21
N THR A 341 -4.78 6.07 -47.91
CA THR A 341 -4.39 7.47 -47.83
C THR A 341 -3.44 7.69 -46.66
N GLY A 342 -2.19 8.04 -46.99
CA GLY A 342 -1.12 8.19 -45.99
C GLY A 342 -0.53 6.86 -45.51
N GLY A 343 -0.98 5.72 -46.04
CA GLY A 343 -0.57 4.40 -45.58
C GLY A 343 -1.30 3.96 -44.31
N VAL A 344 -0.56 3.46 -43.32
CA VAL A 344 -1.12 2.99 -42.04
C VAL A 344 -1.01 4.08 -41.00
N GLN A 345 -2.12 4.49 -40.39
CA GLN A 345 -2.13 5.33 -39.21
C GLN A 345 -2.10 4.46 -37.95
N ALA A 346 -1.18 4.69 -37.02
CA ALA A 346 -1.15 3.97 -35.76
C ALA A 346 -1.72 4.83 -34.62
N ILE A 347 -2.68 4.26 -33.89
CA ILE A 347 -3.25 4.83 -32.65
C ILE A 347 -3.03 3.85 -31.51
N GLN A 348 -2.38 4.31 -30.44
CA GLN A 348 -2.17 3.51 -29.25
C GLN A 348 -2.96 4.07 -28.07
N PHE A 349 -3.81 3.22 -27.50
CA PHE A 349 -4.49 3.47 -26.23
C PHE A 349 -3.68 2.84 -25.11
N ILE A 350 -3.12 3.66 -24.23
CA ILE A 350 -2.35 3.23 -23.08
C ILE A 350 -3.05 3.69 -21.82
N MET A 351 -3.28 2.74 -20.92
CA MET A 351 -3.72 3.06 -19.58
C MET A 351 -2.97 2.18 -18.59
N GLU A 352 -2.23 2.84 -17.70
CA GLU A 352 -1.49 2.18 -16.63
C GLU A 352 -2.45 1.55 -15.59
N PRO A 353 -2.01 0.50 -14.90
CA PRO A 353 -2.78 -0.13 -13.83
C PRO A 353 -3.15 0.87 -12.74
N VAL A 354 -4.28 0.64 -12.08
CA VAL A 354 -4.63 1.44 -10.91
C VAL A 354 -3.58 1.25 -9.82
N ARG A 355 -3.02 2.38 -9.36
CA ARG A 355 -2.17 2.38 -8.17
C ARG A 355 -3.01 2.03 -6.94
N LEU A 356 -2.83 0.81 -6.46
CA LEU A 356 -3.53 0.29 -5.28
C LEU A 356 -2.98 0.89 -3.98
N THR A 357 -1.69 1.23 -3.94
CA THR A 357 -1.06 1.86 -2.79
C THR A 357 -1.22 3.38 -2.85
N ARG A 358 -1.14 4.03 -1.70
CA ARG A 358 -1.09 5.49 -1.62
C ARG A 358 0.29 6.00 -2.03
N ASN A 359 0.35 7.22 -2.57
CA ASN A 359 1.60 7.88 -2.96
C ASN A 359 2.28 8.53 -1.74
N VAL A 360 2.44 7.76 -0.66
CA VAL A 360 3.07 8.16 0.60
C VAL A 360 4.07 7.07 0.98
N GLY A 361 5.24 7.44 1.50
CA GLY A 361 6.25 6.46 1.91
C GLY A 361 7.04 5.80 0.77
N GLY A 362 7.35 6.55 -0.28
CA GLY A 362 8.15 6.09 -1.41
C GLY A 362 7.43 5.08 -2.33
N ASP A 363 8.20 4.45 -3.23
CA ASP A 363 7.67 3.50 -4.20
C ASP A 363 6.97 2.31 -3.53
N PRO A 364 5.95 1.72 -4.17
CA PRO A 364 5.33 0.51 -3.67
C PRO A 364 6.33 -0.64 -3.64
N TYR A 365 6.31 -1.43 -2.56
CA TYR A 365 6.95 -2.74 -2.55
C TYR A 365 6.23 -3.68 -3.53
N PRO A 366 6.88 -4.73 -4.06
CA PRO A 366 6.20 -5.73 -4.87
C PRO A 366 5.02 -6.35 -4.12
N LEU A 367 3.89 -6.55 -4.81
CA LEU A 367 2.72 -7.23 -4.25
C LEU A 367 3.09 -8.68 -3.91
N PRO A 368 3.02 -9.10 -2.63
CA PRO A 368 3.43 -10.45 -2.23
C PRO A 368 2.61 -11.54 -2.93
N GLU A 369 3.26 -12.63 -3.34
CA GLU A 369 2.60 -13.75 -4.03
C GLU A 369 1.53 -14.41 -3.16
N TRP A 370 1.76 -14.53 -1.85
CA TRP A 370 0.76 -15.07 -0.92
C TRP A 370 -0.52 -14.22 -0.91
N LEU A 371 -0.38 -12.90 -1.03
CA LEU A 371 -1.50 -11.97 -1.02
C LEU A 371 -2.30 -12.16 -2.32
N LYS A 372 -1.63 -12.27 -3.47
CA LYS A 372 -2.29 -12.64 -4.74
C LYS A 372 -3.01 -14.00 -4.65
N ALA A 373 -2.32 -15.03 -4.16
CA ALA A 373 -2.82 -16.40 -4.12
C ALA A 373 -4.02 -16.61 -3.17
N THR A 374 -4.08 -15.84 -2.08
CA THR A 374 -5.21 -15.87 -1.13
C THR A 374 -6.46 -15.14 -1.64
N GLY A 375 -6.41 -14.66 -2.88
CA GLY A 375 -7.47 -13.88 -3.46
C GLY A 375 -7.52 -12.51 -2.81
N TYR A 376 -6.38 -11.80 -2.73
CA TYR A 376 -6.36 -10.34 -2.68
C TYR A 376 -7.10 -9.82 -3.91
N LYS A 377 -8.41 -9.84 -3.77
CA LYS A 377 -9.37 -9.16 -4.60
C LYS A 377 -9.29 -7.71 -4.16
N ALA A 378 -9.50 -6.77 -5.06
CA ALA A 378 -9.58 -5.38 -4.65
C ALA A 378 -10.97 -5.02 -4.12
N THR A 379 -11.36 -5.80 -3.15
CA THR A 379 -12.40 -5.48 -2.18
C THR A 379 -11.80 -4.62 -1.07
N GLY A 380 -12.54 -4.32 -0.01
CA GLY A 380 -11.93 -3.81 1.21
C GLY A 380 -11.04 -4.89 1.84
N ASN A 381 -9.75 -4.59 2.03
CA ASN A 381 -8.78 -5.49 2.67
C ASN A 381 -8.39 -4.95 4.05
N LEU A 382 -8.78 -5.68 5.09
CA LEU A 382 -8.44 -5.42 6.48
C LEU A 382 -7.32 -6.36 6.94
N ALA A 383 -6.23 -5.84 7.47
CA ALA A 383 -5.25 -6.63 8.21
C ALA A 383 -5.45 -6.49 9.73
N ILE A 384 -5.30 -7.60 10.46
CA ILE A 384 -5.19 -7.60 11.91
C ILE A 384 -3.80 -8.13 12.26
N THR A 385 -3.03 -7.33 13.00
CA THR A 385 -1.68 -7.67 13.44
C THR A 385 -1.51 -7.41 14.93
N GLY A 386 -0.44 -7.93 15.50
CA GLY A 386 -0.13 -7.84 16.93
C GLY A 386 0.50 -9.13 17.45
N ASN A 387 1.09 -9.06 18.64
CA ASN A 387 1.85 -10.15 19.24
C ASN A 387 1.04 -11.45 19.41
N SER A 388 1.74 -12.58 19.61
CA SER A 388 1.08 -13.85 19.92
C SER A 388 0.29 -13.74 21.23
N GLY A 389 -0.88 -14.39 21.28
CA GLY A 389 -1.73 -14.37 22.47
C GLY A 389 -2.47 -13.05 22.71
N THR A 390 -2.39 -12.06 21.82
CA THR A 390 -3.20 -10.83 21.94
C THR A 390 -4.69 -11.08 21.69
N GLY A 391 -5.06 -12.19 21.05
CA GLY A 391 -6.45 -12.55 20.80
C GLY A 391 -6.97 -12.12 19.43
N LYS A 392 -6.09 -11.91 18.45
CA LYS A 392 -6.43 -11.61 17.05
C LYS A 392 -7.45 -12.59 16.45
N SER A 393 -7.24 -13.89 16.61
CA SER A 393 -8.15 -14.91 16.07
C SER A 393 -9.51 -14.88 16.78
N SER A 394 -9.55 -14.57 18.09
CA SER A 394 -10.81 -14.34 18.81
C SER A 394 -11.53 -13.08 18.34
N LEU A 395 -10.79 -12.01 18.07
CA LEU A 395 -11.34 -10.77 17.51
C LEU A 395 -11.91 -11.00 16.11
N ASN A 396 -11.18 -11.72 15.24
CA ASN A 396 -11.63 -12.10 13.90
C ASN A 396 -12.98 -12.82 13.95
N ASN A 397 -13.08 -13.85 14.80
CA ASN A 397 -14.32 -14.59 14.99
C ASN A 397 -15.46 -13.69 15.48
N ALA A 398 -15.19 -12.83 16.47
CA ALA A 398 -16.19 -11.91 17.00
C ALA A 398 -16.66 -10.88 15.95
N MET A 399 -15.76 -10.34 15.12
CA MET A 399 -16.10 -9.42 14.03
C MET A 399 -17.02 -10.10 12.99
N ARG A 400 -16.79 -11.40 12.74
CA ARG A 400 -17.60 -12.26 11.86
C ARG A 400 -18.87 -12.82 12.51
N GLY A 401 -19.09 -12.56 13.82
CA GLY A 401 -20.21 -13.13 14.56
C GLY A 401 -20.13 -14.64 14.80
N LEU A 402 -18.93 -15.22 14.68
CA LEU A 402 -18.67 -16.65 14.88
C LEU A 402 -18.24 -16.95 16.32
N LYS A 403 -18.68 -18.10 16.82
CA LYS A 403 -18.20 -18.69 18.07
C LYS A 403 -16.97 -19.57 17.80
N PRO A 404 -16.11 -19.83 18.81
CA PRO A 404 -14.85 -20.55 18.62
C PRO A 404 -14.95 -21.99 18.06
N ARG A 405 -16.15 -22.58 18.00
CA ARG A 405 -16.39 -23.94 17.51
C ARG A 405 -17.29 -23.98 16.27
N ASP A 406 -17.64 -22.81 15.72
CA ASP A 406 -18.44 -22.75 14.51
C ASP A 406 -17.56 -23.12 13.31
N ASP A 407 -18.18 -23.70 12.28
CA ASP A 407 -17.48 -24.04 11.04
C ASP A 407 -16.89 -22.78 10.39
N GLY A 408 -15.60 -22.83 10.03
CA GLY A 408 -14.88 -21.69 9.45
C GLY A 408 -14.43 -20.62 10.46
N ALA A 409 -14.54 -20.88 11.77
CA ALA A 409 -13.94 -20.04 12.80
C ALA A 409 -12.40 -20.13 12.77
N ALA A 410 -11.74 -18.99 12.96
CA ALA A 410 -10.30 -18.91 13.16
C ALA A 410 -9.89 -19.71 14.40
N ALA A 411 -8.91 -20.59 14.25
CA ALA A 411 -8.42 -21.41 15.35
C ALA A 411 -7.79 -20.51 16.43
N VAL A 412 -8.26 -20.63 17.68
CA VAL A 412 -7.75 -19.85 18.81
C VAL A 412 -6.74 -20.69 19.59
N GLY A 413 -5.48 -20.23 19.66
CA GLY A 413 -4.40 -20.90 20.39
C GLY A 413 -3.51 -19.93 21.19
N VAL A 414 -2.81 -20.48 22.19
CA VAL A 414 -1.87 -19.71 23.05
C VAL A 414 -0.49 -19.56 22.41
N LYS A 415 -0.07 -20.53 21.59
CA LYS A 415 1.16 -20.45 20.78
C LYS A 415 0.91 -19.65 19.51
N GLU A 416 1.98 -19.06 18.96
CA GLU A 416 1.98 -18.42 17.64
C GLU A 416 1.51 -19.46 16.62
N THR A 417 0.23 -19.36 16.27
CA THR A 417 -0.52 -20.36 15.50
C THR A 417 -0.54 -19.98 14.03
N THR A 418 -0.41 -18.69 13.74
CA THR A 418 -0.39 -18.10 12.40
C THR A 418 1.06 -17.87 11.96
N LEU A 419 1.64 -18.84 11.24
CA LEU A 419 2.93 -18.68 10.56
C LEU A 419 2.76 -18.17 9.12
N GLU A 420 1.55 -18.25 8.59
CA GLU A 420 1.19 -17.77 7.26
C GLU A 420 -0.04 -16.87 7.39
N PRO A 421 -0.07 -15.71 6.70
CA PRO A 421 -1.24 -14.85 6.68
C PRO A 421 -2.50 -15.63 6.26
N THR A 422 -3.55 -15.56 7.08
CA THR A 422 -4.77 -16.34 6.83
C THR A 422 -5.93 -15.41 6.44
N PRO A 423 -6.51 -15.57 5.23
CA PRO A 423 -7.65 -14.77 4.77
C PRO A 423 -8.98 -15.30 5.33
N TYR A 424 -9.91 -14.39 5.59
CA TYR A 424 -11.28 -14.69 5.97
C TYR A 424 -12.23 -13.76 5.23
N ASP A 425 -13.26 -14.32 4.60
CA ASP A 425 -14.30 -13.55 3.94
C ASP A 425 -15.22 -12.88 4.96
N ILE A 426 -15.51 -11.60 4.71
CA ILE A 426 -16.48 -10.80 5.46
C ILE A 426 -17.40 -10.09 4.48
N THR A 427 -18.64 -9.83 4.89
CA THR A 427 -19.58 -9.03 4.10
C THR A 427 -19.85 -7.72 4.81
N VAL A 428 -19.66 -6.60 4.11
CA VAL A 428 -19.94 -5.25 4.61
C VAL A 428 -20.78 -4.53 3.56
N ASP A 429 -21.94 -4.04 3.98
CA ASP A 429 -22.91 -3.33 3.12
C ASP A 429 -23.23 -4.07 1.80
N GLY A 430 -23.28 -5.40 1.86
CA GLY A 430 -23.56 -6.27 0.70
C GLY A 430 -22.35 -6.56 -0.21
N HIS A 431 -21.15 -6.07 0.13
CA HIS A 431 -19.92 -6.35 -0.62
C HIS A 431 -19.09 -7.41 0.09
N GLU A 432 -18.58 -8.38 -0.66
CA GLU A 432 -17.54 -9.29 -0.16
C GLU A 432 -16.23 -8.52 0.05
N MET A 433 -15.60 -8.75 1.19
CA MET A 433 -14.37 -8.12 1.62
C MET A 433 -13.47 -9.17 2.28
N LYS A 434 -12.18 -8.83 2.45
CA LYS A 434 -11.20 -9.74 3.05
C LYS A 434 -10.64 -9.19 4.35
N MET A 435 -10.65 -10.03 5.37
CA MET A 435 -9.98 -9.79 6.64
C MET A 435 -8.86 -10.80 6.83
N TYR A 436 -7.66 -10.33 7.13
CA TYR A 436 -6.46 -11.14 7.23
C TYR A 436 -5.96 -11.15 8.67
N ASP A 437 -5.75 -12.35 9.22
CA ASP A 437 -4.98 -12.53 10.44
C ASP A 437 -3.50 -12.64 10.07
N LEU A 438 -2.71 -11.62 10.43
CA LEU A 438 -1.29 -11.55 10.12
C LEU A 438 -0.46 -12.07 11.30
N PRO A 439 0.72 -12.68 11.03
CA PRO A 439 1.67 -13.01 12.08
C PRO A 439 2.14 -11.75 12.81
N GLY A 440 2.54 -11.89 14.09
CA GLY A 440 3.02 -10.75 14.88
C GLY A 440 4.31 -10.16 14.32
N ALA A 441 4.41 -8.84 14.27
CA ALA A 441 5.61 -8.14 13.84
C ALA A 441 6.70 -8.15 14.93
N GLY A 442 7.97 -8.11 14.51
CA GLY A 442 9.10 -8.00 15.43
C GLY A 442 9.48 -9.30 16.15
N THR A 443 9.11 -10.45 15.59
CA THR A 443 9.59 -11.77 16.03
C THR A 443 10.81 -12.19 15.20
N PRO A 444 11.65 -13.16 15.65
CA PRO A 444 12.76 -13.65 14.84
C PRO A 444 12.36 -14.18 13.46
N LYS A 445 11.10 -14.66 13.31
CA LYS A 445 10.55 -15.11 12.02
C LYS A 445 9.98 -13.97 11.19
N PHE A 446 9.56 -12.89 11.84
CA PHE A 446 8.96 -11.72 11.20
C PHE A 446 9.63 -10.42 11.67
N PRO A 447 10.91 -10.20 11.29
CA PRO A 447 11.64 -8.99 11.68
C PRO A 447 10.95 -7.74 11.12
N LEU A 448 10.89 -6.66 11.92
CA LEU A 448 10.11 -5.48 11.58
C LEU A 448 10.64 -4.75 10.32
N ASP A 449 11.96 -4.76 10.12
CA ASP A 449 12.65 -4.17 8.98
C ASP A 449 12.14 -4.66 7.61
N THR A 450 11.70 -5.91 7.55
CA THR A 450 11.20 -6.57 6.35
C THR A 450 9.70 -6.84 6.41
N TYR A 451 9.07 -6.63 7.57
CA TYR A 451 7.65 -6.94 7.80
C TYR A 451 6.72 -6.17 6.87
N VAL A 452 6.88 -4.85 6.76
CA VAL A 452 6.03 -3.97 5.92
C VAL A 452 6.03 -4.45 4.46
N ARG A 453 7.20 -4.84 3.97
CA ARG A 453 7.41 -5.35 2.61
C ARG A 453 6.83 -6.76 2.45
N ASN A 454 7.24 -7.70 3.31
CA ASN A 454 6.90 -9.12 3.17
C ASN A 454 5.41 -9.39 3.41
N MET A 455 4.80 -8.63 4.33
CA MET A 455 3.36 -8.70 4.61
C MET A 455 2.54 -7.79 3.69
N GLY A 456 3.17 -7.05 2.77
CA GLY A 456 2.45 -6.18 1.84
C GLY A 456 1.60 -5.12 2.54
N ILE A 457 2.07 -4.56 3.66
CA ILE A 457 1.27 -3.66 4.51
C ILE A 457 0.70 -2.46 3.74
N LYS A 458 1.44 -1.94 2.74
CA LYS A 458 1.01 -0.83 1.86
C LYS A 458 -0.25 -1.15 1.03
N TYR A 459 -0.60 -2.42 0.88
CA TYR A 459 -1.73 -2.89 0.08
C TYR A 459 -3.03 -3.06 0.89
N PHE A 460 -2.98 -2.93 2.22
CA PHE A 460 -4.18 -2.97 3.03
C PHE A 460 -4.90 -1.62 3.03
N ASP A 461 -6.23 -1.69 3.04
CA ASP A 461 -7.09 -0.52 3.10
C ASP A 461 -7.21 0.00 4.54
N LEU A 462 -7.12 -0.91 5.51
CA LEU A 462 -7.10 -0.65 6.94
C LEU A 462 -6.25 -1.71 7.66
N VAL A 463 -5.50 -1.28 8.68
CA VAL A 463 -4.75 -2.18 9.57
C VAL A 463 -5.21 -2.00 11.02
N ILE A 464 -5.52 -3.07 11.73
CA ILE A 464 -5.76 -3.05 13.17
C ILE A 464 -4.52 -3.59 13.88
N VAL A 465 -3.89 -2.76 14.70
CA VAL A 465 -2.75 -3.15 15.54
C VAL A 465 -3.28 -3.47 16.94
N ALA A 466 -3.30 -4.75 17.28
CA ALA A 466 -3.93 -5.28 18.48
C ALA A 466 -2.92 -5.68 19.56
N SER A 467 -3.09 -5.16 20.78
CA SER A 467 -2.38 -5.61 21.97
C SER A 467 -3.34 -6.06 23.08
N ALA A 468 -2.98 -7.13 23.80
CA ALA A 468 -3.68 -7.56 25.02
C ALA A 468 -3.04 -6.99 26.29
N GLY A 469 -1.92 -6.27 26.16
CA GLY A 469 -1.21 -5.56 27.20
C GLY A 469 -0.92 -4.13 26.75
N ARG A 470 0.13 -3.53 27.30
CA ARG A 470 0.72 -2.31 26.74
C ARG A 470 1.18 -2.57 25.29
N PHE A 471 1.23 -1.53 24.47
CA PHE A 471 1.91 -1.64 23.18
C PHE A 471 3.41 -1.82 23.42
N THR A 472 4.01 -2.72 22.66
CA THR A 472 5.46 -2.93 22.66
C THR A 472 6.14 -1.92 21.73
N GLU A 473 7.45 -1.76 21.87
CA GLU A 473 8.24 -0.92 20.94
C GLU A 473 8.00 -1.33 19.48
N ASN A 474 7.96 -2.64 19.20
CA ASN A 474 7.65 -3.17 17.87
C ASN A 474 6.25 -2.74 17.36
N ASP A 475 5.24 -2.68 18.24
CA ASP A 475 3.91 -2.22 17.84
C ASP A 475 3.90 -0.73 17.49
N LEU A 476 4.62 0.08 18.28
CA LEU A 476 4.75 1.53 18.05
C LEU A 476 5.54 1.82 16.77
N GLU A 477 6.63 1.11 16.53
CA GLU A 477 7.41 1.23 15.29
C GLU A 477 6.61 0.79 14.05
N LEU A 478 5.76 -0.25 14.19
CA LEU A 478 4.84 -0.64 13.12
C LEU A 478 3.81 0.45 12.83
N MET A 479 3.24 1.09 13.86
CA MET A 479 2.36 2.26 13.69
C MET A 479 3.08 3.42 12.98
N ASP A 480 4.37 3.62 13.25
CA ASP A 480 5.17 4.64 12.56
C ASP A 480 5.43 4.29 11.10
N GLU A 481 5.64 3.02 10.77
CA GLU A 481 5.66 2.56 9.37
C GLU A 481 4.31 2.78 8.68
N LEU A 482 3.19 2.51 9.35
CA LEU A 482 1.84 2.72 8.81
C LEU A 482 1.60 4.20 8.48
N ARG A 483 1.95 5.11 9.41
CA ARG A 483 1.90 6.58 9.18
C ARG A 483 2.76 6.99 8.00
N ARG A 484 4.03 6.57 7.98
CA ARG A 484 4.97 6.89 6.90
C ARG A 484 4.53 6.43 5.53
N ASN A 485 3.71 5.38 5.46
CA ASN A 485 3.17 4.85 4.21
C ASN A 485 1.73 5.30 3.94
N GLY A 486 1.16 6.17 4.79
CA GLY A 486 -0.21 6.66 4.69
C GLY A 486 -1.29 5.59 4.78
N VAL A 487 -0.98 4.43 5.38
CA VAL A 487 -1.93 3.32 5.54
C VAL A 487 -2.81 3.61 6.75
N PRO A 488 -4.15 3.70 6.61
CA PRO A 488 -5.04 3.89 7.75
C PRO A 488 -4.94 2.75 8.74
N PHE A 489 -4.95 3.07 10.03
CA PHE A 489 -4.91 2.06 11.07
C PHE A 489 -5.63 2.46 12.34
N PHE A 490 -5.99 1.44 13.12
CA PHE A 490 -6.56 1.57 14.45
C PHE A 490 -5.65 0.92 15.49
N ALA A 491 -5.54 1.55 16.66
CA ALA A 491 -4.93 0.95 17.82
C ALA A 491 -6.00 0.24 18.66
N LEU A 492 -5.79 -1.05 18.93
CA LEU A 492 -6.76 -1.87 19.63
C LEU A 492 -6.17 -2.48 20.89
N ARG A 493 -6.74 -2.12 22.04
CA ARG A 493 -6.53 -2.82 23.31
C ARG A 493 -7.59 -3.90 23.46
N THR A 494 -7.16 -5.13 23.37
CA THR A 494 -8.01 -6.32 23.55
C THR A 494 -8.04 -6.75 25.01
N LYS A 495 -9.01 -7.62 25.34
CA LYS A 495 -9.16 -8.26 26.65
C LYS A 495 -9.34 -7.27 27.81
N ILE A 496 -9.99 -6.14 27.54
CA ILE A 496 -10.26 -5.13 28.58
C ILE A 496 -11.05 -5.72 29.77
N ASP A 497 -11.89 -6.73 29.51
CA ASP A 497 -12.62 -7.46 30.54
C ASP A 497 -11.71 -8.15 31.57
N LEU A 498 -10.49 -8.55 31.21
CA LEU A 498 -9.51 -9.11 32.15
C LEU A 498 -8.84 -8.01 32.98
N GLU A 499 -8.49 -6.89 32.35
CA GLU A 499 -7.86 -5.75 33.02
C GLU A 499 -8.79 -5.16 34.08
N LEU A 500 -10.09 -5.04 33.78
CA LEU A 500 -11.08 -4.54 34.74
C LEU A 500 -11.29 -5.50 35.91
N ARG A 501 -11.36 -6.81 35.66
CA ARG A 501 -11.45 -7.80 36.75
C ARG A 501 -10.23 -7.75 37.68
N ASN A 502 -9.04 -7.51 37.13
CA ASN A 502 -7.82 -7.35 37.92
C ASN A 502 -7.89 -6.05 38.74
N ALA A 503 -8.27 -4.93 38.11
CA ALA A 503 -8.39 -3.64 38.77
C ALA A 503 -9.45 -3.63 39.89
N GLU A 504 -10.59 -4.28 39.67
CA GLU A 504 -11.63 -4.49 40.70
C GLU A 504 -11.07 -5.26 41.90
N SER A 505 -10.26 -6.29 41.65
CA SER A 505 -9.59 -7.07 42.71
C SER A 505 -8.59 -6.22 43.50
N ASP A 506 -7.99 -5.23 42.85
CA ASP A 506 -7.06 -4.26 43.45
C ASP A 506 -7.78 -3.04 44.08
N GLY A 507 -9.12 -3.01 44.06
CA GLY A 507 -9.94 -1.95 44.65
C GLY A 507 -10.03 -0.66 43.82
N THR A 508 -9.72 -0.71 42.53
CA THR A 508 -9.84 0.43 41.59
C THR A 508 -11.16 0.36 40.82
N SER A 509 -11.76 1.52 40.54
CA SER A 509 -13.01 1.58 39.78
C SER A 509 -12.78 1.29 38.28
N ALA A 510 -13.76 0.64 37.63
CA ALA A 510 -13.68 0.30 36.21
C ALA A 510 -13.48 1.54 35.32
N ASP A 511 -14.21 2.62 35.58
CA ASP A 511 -14.13 3.86 34.80
C ASP A 511 -12.76 4.53 34.89
N GLU A 512 -12.17 4.55 36.10
CA GLU A 512 -10.83 5.08 36.32
C GLU A 512 -9.77 4.26 35.57
N THR A 513 -9.89 2.93 35.60
CA THR A 513 -8.98 2.04 34.86
C THR A 513 -9.09 2.25 33.34
N ILE A 514 -10.31 2.32 32.79
CA ILE A 514 -10.53 2.59 31.37
C ILE A 514 -9.91 3.92 30.97
N GLN A 515 -10.10 4.97 31.77
CA GLN A 515 -9.60 6.30 31.45
C GLN A 515 -8.08 6.36 31.51
N LYS A 516 -7.46 5.75 32.52
CA LYS A 516 -5.99 5.62 32.61
C LYS A 516 -5.41 4.90 31.40
N ILE A 517 -6.00 3.75 31.04
CA ILE A 517 -5.57 2.99 29.86
C ILE A 517 -5.73 3.85 28.60
N ARG A 518 -6.83 4.58 28.43
CA ARG A 518 -7.06 5.44 27.27
C ARG A 518 -5.99 6.54 27.17
N THR A 519 -5.72 7.25 28.27
CA THR A 519 -4.69 8.31 28.31
C THR A 519 -3.30 7.75 28.02
N ASP A 520 -2.94 6.59 28.56
CA ASP A 520 -1.67 5.92 28.24
C ASP A 520 -1.57 5.60 26.75
N LEU A 521 -2.64 5.04 26.16
CA LEU A 521 -2.66 4.70 24.73
C LEU A 521 -2.55 5.95 23.86
N GLU A 522 -3.26 7.02 24.18
CA GLU A 522 -3.15 8.32 23.49
C GLU A 522 -1.73 8.87 23.56
N HIS A 523 -1.09 8.81 24.73
CA HIS A 523 0.26 9.29 24.93
C HIS A 523 1.29 8.52 24.09
N TYR A 524 1.30 7.19 24.18
CA TYR A 524 2.33 6.38 23.50
C TYR A 524 2.09 6.24 22.00
N THR A 525 0.83 6.09 21.59
CA THR A 525 0.50 5.96 20.17
C THR A 525 0.46 7.30 19.46
N MET A 526 0.24 8.42 20.16
CA MET A 526 -0.04 9.73 19.56
C MET A 526 -1.24 9.70 18.60
N LEU A 527 -2.18 8.78 18.80
CA LEU A 527 -3.42 8.73 18.06
C LEU A 527 -4.51 9.49 18.79
N PRO A 528 -5.43 10.12 18.05
CA PRO A 528 -6.63 10.68 18.65
C PRO A 528 -7.54 9.56 19.20
N SER A 529 -8.35 9.90 20.21
CA SER A 529 -9.18 8.94 20.95
C SER A 529 -10.16 8.16 20.06
N ASP A 530 -10.58 8.73 18.93
CA ASP A 530 -11.47 8.10 17.96
C ASP A 530 -10.80 6.93 17.22
N LYS A 531 -9.46 6.88 17.14
CA LYS A 531 -8.68 5.79 16.53
C LYS A 531 -8.19 4.74 17.53
N ILE A 532 -8.53 4.90 18.80
CA ILE A 532 -8.17 3.98 19.88
C ILE A 532 -9.44 3.26 20.37
N TYR A 533 -9.36 1.94 20.43
CA TYR A 533 -10.49 1.08 20.80
C TYR A 533 -10.08 0.15 21.93
N MET A 534 -10.94 0.01 22.94
CA MET A 534 -10.78 -0.96 24.02
C MET A 534 -11.92 -1.97 23.95
N VAL A 535 -11.62 -3.24 23.74
CA VAL A 535 -12.64 -4.25 23.43
C VAL A 535 -12.45 -5.56 24.20
N SER A 536 -13.56 -6.29 24.34
CA SER A 536 -13.55 -7.71 24.69
C SER A 536 -14.19 -8.53 23.57
N SER A 537 -13.44 -9.44 22.96
CA SER A 537 -14.00 -10.39 21.98
C SER A 537 -14.97 -11.40 22.61
N ARG A 538 -15.02 -11.49 23.95
CA ARG A 538 -15.95 -12.35 24.69
C ARG A 538 -17.26 -11.66 25.02
N ARG A 539 -17.29 -10.32 24.96
CA ARG A 539 -18.46 -9.47 25.20
C ARG A 539 -18.55 -8.39 24.12
N PRO A 540 -18.86 -8.75 22.86
CA PRO A 540 -18.93 -7.80 21.74
C PRO A 540 -20.00 -6.71 21.89
N GLU A 541 -20.94 -6.88 22.81
CA GLU A 541 -21.98 -5.92 23.19
C GLU A 541 -21.48 -4.83 24.16
N GLU A 542 -20.32 -5.01 24.79
CA GLU A 542 -19.72 -4.06 25.74
C GLU A 542 -18.57 -3.24 25.11
N PHE A 543 -18.17 -2.18 25.81
CA PHE A 543 -17.01 -1.33 25.49
C PHE A 543 -17.07 -0.73 24.07
N ASP A 544 -15.92 -0.61 23.40
CA ASP A 544 -15.80 0.00 22.07
C ASP A 544 -16.07 -0.99 20.91
N PHE A 545 -16.52 -2.23 21.16
CA PHE A 545 -16.55 -3.25 20.10
C PHE A 545 -17.52 -2.88 18.97
N GLN A 546 -18.72 -2.37 19.30
CA GLN A 546 -19.67 -1.92 18.28
C GLN A 546 -19.14 -0.73 17.47
N ARG A 547 -18.47 0.21 18.14
CA ARG A 547 -17.82 1.36 17.51
C ARG A 547 -16.71 0.90 16.56
N LEU A 548 -15.85 -0.03 17.00
CA LEU A 548 -14.79 -0.64 16.17
C LEU A 548 -15.37 -1.28 14.91
N LYS A 549 -16.46 -2.04 15.04
CA LYS A 549 -17.12 -2.70 13.91
C LYS A 549 -17.68 -1.67 12.91
N GLN A 550 -18.36 -0.64 13.40
CA GLN A 550 -18.93 0.43 12.57
C GLN A 550 -17.85 1.23 11.83
N ASP A 551 -16.77 1.61 12.52
CA ASP A 551 -15.69 2.40 11.94
C ASP A 551 -14.86 1.58 10.95
N THR A 552 -14.66 0.29 11.24
CA THR A 552 -14.02 -0.66 10.32
C THR A 552 -14.83 -0.80 9.05
N ASN A 553 -16.14 -1.03 9.16
CA ASN A 553 -17.03 -1.11 8.01
C ASN A 553 -17.00 0.17 7.17
N SER A 554 -17.10 1.33 7.84
CA SER A 554 -17.05 2.64 7.19
C SER A 554 -15.72 2.87 6.44
N ALA A 555 -14.59 2.47 7.05
CA ALA A 555 -13.27 2.59 6.44
C ALA A 555 -13.13 1.69 5.20
N LEU A 556 -13.65 0.46 5.26
CA LEU A 556 -13.59 -0.49 4.14
C LEU A 556 -14.54 -0.07 3.00
N THR A 557 -15.76 0.38 3.29
CA THR A 557 -16.68 0.94 2.30
C THR A 557 -16.07 2.18 1.64
N ARG A 558 -15.47 3.10 2.41
CA ARG A 558 -14.72 4.24 1.85
C ARG A 558 -13.57 3.78 0.95
N ALA A 559 -12.87 2.69 1.29
CA ALA A 559 -11.77 2.19 0.48
C ALA A 559 -12.23 1.68 -0.89
N LEU A 560 -13.41 1.07 -0.98
CA LEU A 560 -14.04 0.72 -2.26
C LEU A 560 -14.31 1.99 -3.10
N ASP A 561 -14.86 3.03 -2.48
CA ASP A 561 -15.13 4.30 -3.16
C ASP A 561 -13.83 4.93 -3.70
N VAL A 562 -12.74 4.91 -2.91
CA VAL A 562 -11.43 5.40 -3.37
C VAL A 562 -10.92 4.62 -4.57
N LYS A 563 -11.05 3.29 -4.54
CA LYS A 563 -10.62 2.42 -5.65
C LYS A 563 -11.40 2.75 -6.91
N LEU A 564 -12.73 2.81 -6.83
CA LEU A 564 -13.57 3.20 -7.95
C LEU A 564 -13.21 4.60 -8.48
N ALA A 565 -13.05 5.57 -7.59
CA ALA A 565 -12.72 6.94 -7.97
C ALA A 565 -11.37 7.00 -8.71
N LYS A 566 -10.34 6.32 -8.18
CA LYS A 566 -9.04 6.19 -8.85
C LYS A 566 -9.21 5.56 -10.23
N ALA A 567 -9.98 4.48 -10.37
CA ALA A 567 -10.21 3.84 -11.66
C ALA A 567 -10.87 4.79 -12.68
N LEU A 568 -11.93 5.49 -12.29
CA LEU A 568 -12.70 6.39 -13.16
C LEU A 568 -11.93 7.65 -13.55
N THR A 569 -11.06 8.15 -12.67
CA THR A 569 -10.26 9.36 -12.90
C THR A 569 -8.98 9.11 -13.68
N ARG A 570 -8.65 7.85 -13.99
CA ARG A 570 -7.49 7.54 -14.85
C ARG A 570 -7.65 8.19 -16.21
N LYS A 571 -6.54 8.73 -16.69
CA LYS A 571 -6.44 9.27 -18.04
C LYS A 571 -6.07 8.15 -18.99
N LEU A 572 -6.89 7.96 -20.03
CA LEU A 572 -6.50 7.19 -21.20
C LEU A 572 -5.47 8.01 -21.99
N GLU A 573 -4.22 7.55 -22.02
CA GLU A 573 -3.20 8.16 -22.85
C GLU A 573 -3.37 7.68 -24.29
N ILE A 574 -3.57 8.62 -25.21
CA ILE A 574 -3.64 8.35 -26.64
C ILE A 574 -2.30 8.75 -27.23
N LYS A 575 -1.44 7.77 -27.51
CA LYS A 575 -0.13 8.03 -28.13
C LYS A 575 -0.24 7.90 -29.64
N GLY A 576 -0.12 9.06 -30.29
CA GLY A 576 0.13 9.19 -31.72
C GLY A 576 -1.06 8.94 -32.63
N VAL A 577 -1.14 9.77 -33.69
CA VAL A 577 -1.66 9.41 -35.01
C VAL A 577 -0.47 9.65 -35.92
N TRP A 578 0.33 8.63 -36.20
CA TRP A 578 1.46 8.76 -37.12
C TRP A 578 1.25 7.81 -38.28
N ASN A 579 1.68 8.21 -39.48
CA ASN A 579 1.85 7.25 -40.55
C ASN A 579 2.99 6.32 -40.14
N ALA A 580 2.66 5.06 -39.82
CA ALA A 580 3.58 4.03 -39.33
C ALA A 580 4.51 3.49 -40.43
N VAL A 581 4.82 4.33 -41.43
CA VAL A 581 5.40 3.91 -42.72
C VAL A 581 6.71 4.59 -43.07
#